data_AF-A0A1F4XL41-F1
#
_entry.id   AF-A0A1F4XL41-F1
#
_cell.length_a   1.000
_cell.length_b   1.000
_cell.length_c   1.000
_cell.angle_alpha   90.00
_cell.angle_beta   90.00
_cell.angle_gamma   90.00
#
_symmetry.space_group_name_H-M   'P 1'
#
loop_
_entity.id
_entity.type
_entity.pdbx_description
1 polymer ?
#
loop_
_entity_poly.entity_id
_entity_poly.type
_entity_poly.pdbx_seq_one_letter_code
_entity_poly.pdbx_strand_id
1 'polypeptide(L)' 'MTEEKKITKEMSFGEVLRKYPQTVKIFFMYGMHCFGCAIAEDETIEQGALAHGVSPDELVEDLNKALTGEVKEENE' A
#
# COMPACT_ATOMS: atom_id res chain seq x y z
N MET A 1 16.86 -15.33 11.99
CA MET A 1 16.23 -14.00 12.09
C MET A 1 15.46 -13.84 10.80
N THR A 2 14.16 -14.14 10.81
CA THR A 2 13.31 -13.97 9.63
C THR A 2 13.09 -12.48 9.47
N GLU A 3 13.70 -11.86 8.47
CA GLU A 3 13.40 -10.48 8.11
C GLU A 3 11.91 -10.40 7.75
N GLU A 4 11.13 -9.86 8.68
CA GLU A 4 9.71 -9.61 8.47
C GLU A 4 9.58 -8.51 7.42
N LYS A 5 9.20 -8.87 6.20
CA LYS A 5 8.74 -7.92 5.18
C LYS A 5 7.43 -7.32 5.68
N LYS A 6 7.54 -6.28 6.52
CA LYS A 6 6.39 -5.61 7.10
C LYS A 6 6.31 -4.19 6.56
N ILE A 7 5.23 -3.89 5.86
CA ILE A 7 4.90 -2.53 5.46
C ILE A 7 4.39 -1.79 6.70
N THR A 8 4.84 -0.55 6.88
CA THR A 8 4.36 0.33 7.95
C THR A 8 3.76 1.61 7.34
N LYS A 9 2.90 2.28 8.10
CA LYS A 9 2.21 3.51 7.66
C LYS A 9 3.13 4.71 7.47
N GLU A 10 4.34 4.64 8.03
CA GLU A 10 5.39 5.66 7.92
C GLU A 10 6.19 5.54 6.61
N MET A 11 6.08 4.41 5.90
CA MET A 11 6.73 4.25 4.60
C MET A 11 6.07 5.16 3.57
N SER A 12 6.85 5.64 2.59
CA SER A 12 6.30 6.37 1.45
C SER A 12 5.66 5.43 0.43
N PHE A 13 4.66 5.91 -0.32
CA PHE A 13 4.10 5.12 -1.42
C PHE A 13 5.19 4.74 -2.43
N GLY A 14 6.09 5.66 -2.77
CA GLY A 14 7.22 5.39 -3.66
C GLY A 14 8.10 4.25 -3.16
N GLU A 15 8.42 4.23 -1.87
CA GLU A 15 9.22 3.16 -1.28
C GLU A 15 8.49 1.81 -1.32
N VAL A 16 7.22 1.79 -0.91
CA VAL A 16 6.40 0.57 -0.87
C VAL A 16 6.22 0.00 -2.29
N LEU A 17 5.92 0.83 -3.28
CA LEU A 17 5.72 0.41 -4.67
C LEU A 17 7.01 -0.13 -5.30
N ARG A 18 8.16 0.48 -5.00
CA ARG A 18 9.48 0.02 -5.48
C ARG A 18 9.90 -1.30 -4.83
N LYS A 19 9.65 -1.46 -3.53
CA LYS A 19 10.00 -2.69 -2.78
C LYS A 19 9.01 -3.83 -3.01
N TYR A 20 7.73 -3.49 -3.18
CA TYR A 20 6.61 -4.43 -3.19
C TYR A 20 5.63 -4.11 -4.33
N PRO A 21 6.02 -4.30 -5.60
CA PRO A 21 5.16 -3.98 -6.75
C PRO A 21 3.81 -4.72 -6.75
N GLN A 22 3.68 -5.85 -6.04
CA GLN A 22 2.42 -6.57 -5.86
C GLN A 22 1.36 -5.77 -5.08
N THR A 23 1.78 -4.79 -4.28
CA THR A 23 0.86 -3.95 -3.49
C THR A 23 0.06 -2.96 -4.34
N VAL A 24 0.48 -2.73 -5.59
CA VAL A 24 -0.23 -1.88 -6.57
C VAL A 24 -1.72 -2.23 -6.61
N LYS A 25 -2.06 -3.53 -6.65
CA LYS A 25 -3.46 -3.97 -6.72
C LYS A 25 -4.27 -3.51 -5.51
N ILE A 26 -3.69 -3.53 -4.32
CA ILE A 26 -4.34 -3.07 -3.08
C ILE A 26 -4.65 -1.58 -3.17
N PHE A 27 -3.67 -0.74 -3.56
CA PHE A 27 -3.92 0.69 -3.73
C PHE A 27 -5.00 0.98 -4.79
N PHE A 28 -5.10 0.16 -5.85
CA PHE A 28 -6.19 0.24 -6.82
C PHE A 28 -7.57 -0.04 -6.20
N MET A 29 -7.67 -1.06 -5.34
CA MET A 29 -8.92 -1.41 -4.63
C MET A 29 -9.40 -0.27 -3.71
N TYR A 30 -8.46 0.43 -3.07
CA TYR A 30 -8.77 1.60 -2.23
C TYR A 30 -9.01 2.90 -3.00
N GLY A 31 -9.04 2.87 -4.34
CA GLY A 31 -9.32 4.06 -5.15
C GLY A 31 -8.17 5.07 -5.21
N MET A 32 -6.96 4.70 -4.78
CA MET A 32 -5.81 5.61 -4.67
C MET A 32 -5.06 5.78 -6.00
N HIS A 33 -5.72 5.74 -7.15
CA HIS A 33 -5.11 5.57 -8.49
C HIS A 33 -4.05 6.61 -8.88
N CYS A 34 -3.93 7.69 -8.11
CA CYS A 34 -3.00 8.80 -8.30
C CYS A 34 -1.57 8.56 -7.77
N PHE A 35 -1.18 7.34 -7.39
CA PHE A 35 0.19 7.00 -6.94
C PHE A 35 1.32 7.33 -7.94
N GLY A 36 0.99 7.62 -9.21
CA GLY A 36 1.94 8.06 -10.23
C GLY A 36 2.17 9.57 -10.32
N CYS A 37 1.49 10.38 -9.50
CA CYS A 37 1.77 11.82 -9.44
C CYS A 37 3.03 12.05 -8.59
N ALA A 38 3.94 12.93 -9.02
CA ALA A 38 5.22 13.16 -8.32
C ALA A 38 5.07 13.52 -6.82
N ILE A 39 3.90 14.05 -6.44
CA ILE A 39 3.56 14.39 -5.05
C ILE A 39 3.25 13.14 -4.22
N ALA A 40 2.61 12.13 -4.82
CA ALA A 40 2.24 10.90 -4.13
C ALA A 40 3.44 9.99 -3.85
N GLU A 41 4.53 10.11 -4.62
CA GLU A 41 5.74 9.30 -4.41
C GLU A 41 6.40 9.57 -3.05
N ASP A 42 6.42 10.84 -2.64
CA ASP A 42 7.00 11.31 -1.37
C ASP A 42 5.99 11.29 -0.19
N GLU A 43 4.71 11.04 -0.47
CA GLU A 43 3.67 10.96 0.56
C GLU A 43 3.76 9.64 1.34
N THR A 44 3.51 9.67 2.66
CA THR A 44 3.43 8.44 3.45
C THR A 44 2.09 7.73 3.24
N ILE A 45 2.09 6.42 3.43
CA ILE A 45 0.88 5.59 3.39
C ILE A 45 -0.21 6.18 4.32
N GLU A 46 0.18 6.63 5.52
CA GLU A 46 -0.73 7.30 6.45
C GLU A 46 -1.35 8.57 5.87
N GLN A 47 -0.52 9.46 5.32
CA GLN A 47 -0.98 10.74 4.78
C GLN A 47 -1.94 10.54 3.61
N GLY A 48 -1.60 9.68 2.65
CA GLY A 48 -2.46 9.41 1.50
C GLY A 48 -3.73 8.68 1.88
N ALA A 49 -3.67 7.74 2.83
CA ALA A 49 -4.88 7.10 3.36
C ALA A 49 -5.82 8.12 4.00
N LEU A 50 -5.31 8.98 4.89
CA LEU A 50 -6.10 10.01 5.55
C LEU A 50 -6.67 11.05 4.57
N ALA A 51 -5.88 11.47 3.57
CA ALA A 51 -6.33 12.41 2.54
C ALA A 51 -7.50 11.88 1.71
N HIS A 52 -7.61 10.56 1.57
CA HIS A 52 -8.67 9.85 0.86
C HIS A 52 -9.75 9.29 1.79
N GLY A 53 -9.69 9.56 3.10
CA GLY A 53 -10.67 9.07 4.08
C GLY A 53 -10.60 7.56 4.36
N VAL A 54 -9.47 6.93 4.06
CA VAL A 54 -9.17 5.52 4.32
C VAL A 54 -8.41 5.40 5.64
N SER A 55 -8.65 4.33 6.39
CA SER A 55 -7.89 4.04 7.60
C SER A 55 -6.46 3.59 7.24
N PRO A 56 -5.41 4.27 7.74
CA PRO A 56 -4.02 3.86 7.53
C PRO A 56 -3.74 2.45 8.01
N ASP A 57 -4.35 2.06 9.13
CA ASP A 57 -4.11 0.75 9.74
C ASP A 57 -4.75 -0.38 8.91
N GLU A 58 -5.94 -0.15 8.35
CA GLU A 58 -6.59 -1.12 7.44
C GLU A 58 -5.79 -1.30 6.15
N LEU A 59 -5.36 -0.19 5.55
CA LEU A 59 -4.55 -0.22 4.34
C LEU A 59 -3.25 -0.98 4.56
N VAL A 60 -2.53 -0.68 5.66
CA VAL A 60 -1.28 -1.38 5.99
C VAL A 60 -1.52 -2.86 6.22
N GLU A 61 -2.62 -3.24 6.86
CA GLU A 61 -2.97 -4.65 7.06
C GLU A 61 -3.12 -5.38 5.72
N ASP A 62 -3.89 -4.82 4.79
CA ASP A 62 -4.11 -5.42 3.47
C ASP A 62 -2.86 -5.43 2.59
N LEU A 63 -2.03 -4.39 2.68
CA LEU A 63 -0.71 -4.36 2.06
C LEU A 63 0.19 -5.48 2.58
N ASN A 64 0.18 -5.74 3.89
CA ASN A 64 0.94 -6.84 4.49
C ASN A 64 0.38 -8.22 4.11
N LYS A 65 -0.95 -8.40 4.05
CA LYS A 65 -1.58 -9.63 3.51
C LYS A 65 -1.16 -9.89 2.07
N ALA A 66 -0.91 -8.84 1.29
CA ALA A 66 -0.38 -8.97 -0.06
C ALA A 66 1.06 -9.47 -0.13
N LEU A 67 1.83 -9.35 0.95
CA LEU A 67 3.16 -9.92 1.05
C LEU A 67 3.15 -11.40 1.45
N THR A 68 2.13 -11.84 2.20
CA THR A 68 1.98 -13.25 2.63
C THR A 68 1.34 -14.14 1.57
N GLY A 69 0.81 -13.56 0.48
CA GLY A 69 0.15 -14.29 -0.60
C GLY A 69 -1.33 -14.56 -0.36
N GLU A 70 -1.95 -13.86 0.60
CA GLU A 70 -3.36 -14.02 0.97
C GLU A 70 -4.30 -13.05 0.22
N VAL A 71 -3.83 -12.39 -0.85
CA VAL A 71 -4.72 -11.60 -1.69
C VAL A 71 -5.53 -12.53 -2.56
N LYS A 72 -6.83 -12.58 -2.30
CA LYS A 72 -7.78 -13.21 -3.21
C LYS A 72 -7.67 -12.53 -4.58
N GLU A 73 -7.23 -13.29 -5.58
CA GLU A 73 -7.55 -12.99 -6.97
C GLU A 73 -9.08 -13.02 -7.10
N GLU A 74 -9.74 -11.88 -6.92
CA GLU A 74 -11.00 -11.62 -7.60
C GLU A 74 -10.66 -11.19 -9.03
N ASN A 75 -10.76 -12.16 -9.93
CA ASN A 75 -10.99 -11.99 -11.36
C ASN A 75 -12.51 -11.89 -11.56
N GLU A 76 -13.01 -10.79 -12.11
CA GLU A 76 -14.07 -10.79 -13.12
C GLU A 76 -14.02 -9.50 -13.95
#